data_AF-A0A315B3F1-F1
#
_entry.id   AF-A0A315B3F1-F1
#
_cell.length_a   1.000
_cell.length_b   1.000
_cell.length_c   1.000
_cell.angle_alpha   90.00
_cell.angle_beta   90.00
_cell.angle_gamma   90.00
#
_symmetry.space_group_name_H-M   'P 1'
#
loop_
_entity.id
_entity.type
_entity.pdbx_description
1 polymer ?
#
loop_
_entity_poly.entity_id
_entity_poly.type
_entity_poly.pdbx_seq_one_letter_code
_entity_poly.pdbx_strand_id
1 'polypeptide(L)'
;MGFITHCWKKAGSDLRRACRWLLWACWLVCAPAWAQASSADMTEFKLERQEGALLLNAQLKLELGPAVEDALIKGLAVHFVAEAEVMRDRWYWSDKKLGTVTRYYRLAYQPLTRRWRLNVASEPIAHSGVTSSLSQNFESLKEAIDVIRRQTNWKVADMSDIDPEARQHVFYRFKLDVSQLPRPFQIAAGSQADWRLEIGRQLRLSAEMVR
;
A
#
# COMPACT_ATOMS: atom_id res chain seq x y z
N MET A 1 -63.27 -56.97 -1.09
CA MET A 1 -62.43 -56.54 -2.23
C MET A 1 -62.77 -55.09 -2.53
N GLY A 2 -61.90 -54.10 -2.66
CA GLY A 2 -60.44 -54.00 -2.56
C GLY A 2 -60.04 -52.54 -2.87
N PHE A 3 -59.01 -52.07 -2.17
CA PHE A 3 -58.04 -51.02 -2.52
C PHE A 3 -58.50 -49.57 -2.79
N ILE A 4 -58.33 -48.72 -1.77
CA ILE A 4 -58.17 -47.27 -1.89
C ILE A 4 -56.66 -46.97 -2.02
N THR A 5 -56.25 -46.40 -3.14
CA THR A 5 -54.85 -46.08 -3.48
C THR A 5 -54.42 -44.78 -2.81
N HIS A 6 -53.45 -44.85 -1.88
CA HIS A 6 -52.96 -43.72 -1.09
C HIS A 6 -51.65 -43.13 -1.69
N CYS A 7 -51.70 -42.56 -2.90
CA CYS A 7 -50.49 -42.14 -3.63
C CYS A 7 -50.06 -40.67 -3.47
N TRP A 8 -50.76 -39.80 -2.73
CA TRP A 8 -50.48 -38.35 -2.77
C TRP A 8 -49.59 -37.78 -1.65
N LYS A 9 -49.17 -38.59 -0.68
CA LYS A 9 -48.42 -38.07 0.49
C LYS A 9 -46.90 -37.97 0.30
N LYS A 10 -46.33 -38.59 -0.75
CA LYS A 10 -44.86 -38.64 -0.97
C LYS A 10 -44.29 -37.48 -1.81
N ALA A 11 -45.09 -36.83 -2.66
CA ALA A 11 -44.59 -35.77 -3.54
C ALA A 11 -44.14 -34.50 -2.78
N GLY A 12 -44.79 -34.16 -1.66
CA GLY A 12 -44.45 -32.97 -0.86
C GLY A 12 -43.14 -33.08 -0.08
N SER A 13 -42.71 -34.31 0.27
CA SER A 13 -41.45 -34.52 1.00
C SER A 13 -40.22 -34.41 0.11
N ASP A 14 -40.34 -34.81 -1.16
CA ASP A 14 -39.22 -34.76 -2.11
C ASP A 14 -38.96 -33.33 -2.61
N LEU A 15 -40.00 -32.52 -2.81
CA LEU A 15 -39.86 -31.11 -3.16
C LEU A 15 -39.19 -30.29 -2.03
N ARG A 16 -39.51 -30.59 -0.76
CA ARG A 16 -38.86 -29.96 0.40
C ARG A 16 -37.39 -30.36 0.54
N ARG A 17 -37.04 -31.61 0.20
CA ARG A 17 -35.65 -32.08 0.18
C ARG A 17 -34.87 -31.41 -0.95
N ALA A 18 -35.44 -31.31 -2.15
CA ALA A 18 -34.82 -30.62 -3.28
C ALA A 18 -34.55 -29.14 -2.99
N CYS A 19 -35.52 -28.40 -2.42
CA CYS A 19 -35.29 -27.02 -2.00
C CYS A 19 -34.20 -26.88 -0.92
N ARG A 20 -34.11 -27.81 0.03
CA ARG A 20 -33.04 -27.80 1.04
C ARG A 20 -31.67 -28.03 0.43
N TRP A 21 -31.56 -28.90 -0.56
CA TRP A 21 -30.32 -29.17 -1.29
C TRP A 21 -29.93 -27.99 -2.18
N LEU A 22 -30.89 -27.33 -2.84
CA LEU A 22 -30.66 -26.11 -3.61
C LEU A 22 -30.23 -24.94 -2.72
N LEU A 23 -30.81 -24.78 -1.54
CA LEU A 23 -30.40 -23.76 -0.56
C LEU A 23 -29.00 -24.02 -0.02
N TRP A 24 -28.64 -25.28 0.25
CA TRP A 24 -27.27 -25.66 0.64
C TRP A 24 -26.25 -25.46 -0.49
N ALA A 25 -26.61 -25.79 -1.73
CA ALA A 25 -25.76 -25.56 -2.89
C ALA A 25 -25.56 -24.06 -3.15
N CYS A 26 -26.61 -23.24 -3.00
CA CYS A 26 -26.53 -21.79 -3.13
C CYS A 26 -25.67 -21.17 -2.02
N TRP A 27 -25.72 -21.71 -0.80
CA TRP A 27 -24.89 -21.26 0.31
C TRP A 27 -23.40 -21.64 0.15
N LEU A 28 -23.10 -22.79 -0.47
CA LEU A 28 -21.73 -23.22 -0.81
C LEU A 28 -21.11 -22.42 -1.97
N VAL A 29 -21.92 -21.91 -2.90
CA VAL A 29 -21.43 -21.06 -4.01
C VAL A 29 -21.24 -19.61 -3.58
N CYS A 30 -21.93 -19.14 -2.54
CA CYS A 30 -21.72 -17.82 -1.92
C CYS A 30 -20.66 -17.84 -0.80
N ALA A 31 -19.59 -18.64 -0.95
CA ALA A 31 -18.40 -18.38 -0.17
C ALA A 31 -17.91 -16.96 -0.53
N PRO A 32 -17.79 -16.02 0.43
CA PRO A 32 -17.22 -14.72 0.13
C PRO A 32 -15.80 -14.98 -0.34
N ALA A 33 -15.51 -14.74 -1.62
CA ALA A 33 -14.14 -14.58 -2.06
C ALA A 33 -13.59 -13.44 -1.19
N TRP A 34 -12.70 -13.77 -0.25
CA TRP A 34 -11.98 -12.78 0.51
C TRP A 34 -11.23 -11.93 -0.51
N ALA A 35 -11.79 -10.76 -0.83
CA ALA A 35 -11.13 -9.78 -1.65
C ALA A 35 -9.89 -9.34 -0.88
N GLN A 36 -8.74 -9.86 -1.31
CA GLN A 36 -7.45 -9.51 -0.74
C GLN A 36 -7.14 -8.08 -1.17
N ALA A 37 -7.63 -7.11 -0.42
CA ALA A 37 -7.33 -5.71 -0.67
C ALA A 37 -5.83 -5.45 -0.46
N SER A 38 -5.32 -4.43 -1.14
CA SER A 38 -3.97 -3.93 -0.85
C SER A 38 -3.86 -3.58 0.63
N SER A 39 -2.78 -4.00 1.27
CA SER A 39 -2.49 -3.68 2.66
C SER A 39 -1.05 -3.20 2.82
N ALA A 40 -0.87 -2.23 3.71
CA ALA A 40 0.44 -1.74 4.11
C ALA A 40 0.46 -1.64 5.62
N ASP A 41 1.47 -2.24 6.25
CA ASP A 41 1.72 -2.13 7.69
C ASP A 41 3.18 -1.73 7.93
N MET A 42 3.44 -1.02 9.03
CA MET A 42 4.76 -0.53 9.39
C MET A 42 5.40 -1.48 10.40
N THR A 43 6.33 -2.31 9.94
CA THR A 43 7.05 -3.28 10.76
C THR A 43 8.13 -2.62 11.61
N GLU A 44 8.88 -1.69 11.04
CA GLU A 44 9.97 -0.99 11.73
C GLU A 44 9.95 0.49 11.38
N PHE A 45 10.10 1.34 12.40
CA PHE A 45 10.19 2.79 12.22
C PHE A 45 11.15 3.34 13.26
N LYS A 46 12.37 3.66 12.82
CA LYS A 46 13.49 4.07 13.68
C LYS A 46 14.12 5.34 13.16
N LEU A 47 14.47 6.22 14.09
CA LEU A 47 15.24 7.43 13.83
C LEU A 47 16.58 7.27 14.50
N GLU A 48 17.63 7.57 13.76
CA GLU A 48 19.00 7.46 14.23
C GLU A 48 19.76 8.73 13.89
N ARG A 49 20.63 9.14 14.79
CA ARG A 49 21.55 10.24 14.56
C ARG A 49 22.83 9.68 13.97
N GLN A 50 23.23 10.17 12.81
CA GLN A 50 24.50 9.79 12.18
C GLN A 50 25.07 10.98 11.40
N GLU A 51 26.38 11.22 11.52
CA GLU A 51 27.10 12.24 10.75
C GLU A 51 26.50 13.67 10.82
N GLY A 52 25.88 14.02 11.96
CA GLY A 52 25.24 15.33 12.14
C GLY A 52 23.88 15.47 11.44
N ALA A 53 23.35 14.38 10.88
CA ALA A 53 22.01 14.30 10.31
C ALA A 53 21.10 13.40 11.16
N LEU A 54 19.80 13.69 11.11
CA LEU A 54 18.76 12.79 11.56
C LEU A 54 18.39 11.89 10.38
N LEU A 55 18.63 10.58 10.54
CA LEU A 55 18.33 9.57 9.54
C LEU A 55 17.09 8.77 9.94
N LEU A 56 16.28 8.45 8.95
CA LEU A 56 15.11 7.60 9.08
C LEU A 56 15.37 6.24 8.43
N ASN A 57 15.05 5.19 9.20
CA ASN A 57 14.96 3.82 8.76
C ASN A 57 13.51 3.34 8.92
N ALA A 58 12.87 2.94 7.82
CA ALA A 58 11.51 2.45 7.79
C ALA A 58 11.45 1.10 7.07
N GLN A 59 10.72 0.14 7.65
CA GLN A 59 10.43 -1.13 7.02
C GLN A 59 8.93 -1.41 7.04
N LEU A 60 8.40 -1.72 5.87
CA LEU A 60 6.97 -1.92 5.64
C LEU A 60 6.69 -3.38 5.29
N LYS A 61 5.56 -3.89 5.74
CA LYS A 61 4.91 -5.05 5.14
C LYS A 61 3.93 -4.53 4.10
N LEU A 62 4.19 -4.80 2.82
CA LEU A 62 3.40 -4.29 1.69
C LEU A 62 2.83 -5.43 0.88
N GLU A 63 1.50 -5.60 0.84
CA GLU A 63 0.81 -6.58 0.01
C GLU A 63 -0.07 -5.83 -0.99
N LEU A 64 0.08 -6.11 -2.29
CA LEU A 64 -0.74 -5.51 -3.33
C LEU A 64 -2.02 -6.33 -3.53
N GLY A 65 -3.11 -5.63 -3.80
CA GLY A 65 -4.38 -6.25 -4.17
C GLY A 65 -4.38 -6.71 -5.63
N PRO A 66 -5.24 -7.67 -5.99
CA PRO A 66 -5.25 -8.30 -7.30
C PRO A 66 -5.51 -7.30 -8.43
N ALA A 67 -6.33 -6.25 -8.22
CA ALA A 67 -6.55 -5.26 -9.27
C ALA A 67 -5.28 -4.45 -9.62
N VAL A 68 -4.40 -4.20 -8.63
CA VAL A 68 -3.14 -3.48 -8.84
C VAL A 68 -2.13 -4.39 -9.54
N GLU A 69 -2.04 -5.66 -9.13
CA GLU A 69 -1.19 -6.66 -9.77
C GLU A 69 -1.61 -6.90 -11.23
N ASP A 70 -2.90 -7.05 -11.50
CA ASP A 70 -3.45 -7.20 -12.85
C ASP A 70 -3.12 -6.00 -13.73
N ALA A 71 -3.24 -4.78 -13.19
CA ALA A 71 -2.90 -3.56 -13.91
C ALA A 71 -1.41 -3.54 -14.27
N LEU A 72 -0.54 -3.90 -13.32
CA LEU A 72 0.89 -4.03 -13.54
C LEU A 72 1.20 -5.02 -14.67
N ILE A 73 0.62 -6.22 -14.63
CA ILE A 73 0.83 -7.26 -15.67
C ILE A 73 0.34 -6.78 -17.04
N LYS A 74 -0.74 -6.00 -17.09
CA LYS A 74 -1.25 -5.35 -18.31
C LYS A 74 -0.36 -4.19 -18.81
N GLY A 75 0.77 -3.94 -18.15
CA GLY A 75 1.76 -2.94 -18.54
C GLY A 75 1.50 -1.54 -18.00
N LEU A 76 0.54 -1.37 -17.07
CA LEU A 76 0.36 -0.09 -16.41
C LEU A 76 1.44 0.12 -15.35
N ALA A 77 2.00 1.33 -15.34
CA ALA A 77 2.95 1.72 -14.31
C ALA A 77 2.22 2.19 -13.06
N VAL A 78 2.58 1.63 -11.91
CA VAL A 78 2.07 1.99 -10.59
C VAL A 78 3.10 2.85 -9.87
N HIS A 79 2.62 3.92 -9.23
CA HIS A 79 3.45 4.89 -8.55
C HIS A 79 3.20 4.83 -7.04
N PHE A 80 4.27 4.82 -6.26
CA PHE A 80 4.22 4.94 -4.81
C PHE A 80 5.01 6.17 -4.37
N VAL A 81 4.54 6.80 -3.29
CA VAL A 81 5.19 7.96 -2.70
C VAL A 81 5.38 7.68 -1.23
N ALA A 82 6.62 7.76 -0.76
CA ALA A 82 6.92 7.83 0.67
C ALA A 82 7.47 9.22 1.00
N GLU A 83 6.99 9.76 2.09
CA GLU A 83 7.27 11.11 2.54
C GLU A 83 7.52 11.07 4.03
N ALA A 84 8.59 11.74 4.47
CA ALA A 84 8.90 11.92 5.87
C ALA A 84 9.14 13.40 6.16
N GLU A 85 8.44 13.93 7.15
CA GLU A 85 8.50 15.34 7.54
C GLU A 85 8.81 15.48 9.01
N VAL A 86 9.77 16.34 9.34
CA VAL A 86 10.10 16.69 10.72
C VAL A 86 9.46 18.02 11.06
N MET A 87 8.65 18.02 12.11
CA MET A 87 7.88 19.18 12.55
C MET A 87 8.23 19.51 14.02
N ARG A 88 8.18 20.80 14.35
CA ARG A 88 8.28 21.31 15.72
C ARG A 88 6.94 21.88 16.14
N ASP A 89 6.42 21.42 17.27
CA ASP A 89 5.18 21.90 17.86
C ASP A 89 5.35 23.38 18.26
N ARG A 90 4.32 24.19 17.99
CA ARG A 90 4.28 25.59 18.43
C ARG A 90 2.93 25.90 19.07
N TRP A 91 2.94 26.57 20.23
CA TRP A 91 1.73 26.69 21.07
C TRP A 91 0.69 27.70 20.56
N TYR A 92 1.09 28.68 19.74
CA TYR A 92 0.24 29.81 19.32
C TYR A 92 -0.02 29.86 17.81
N TRP A 93 0.34 28.82 17.07
CA TRP A 93 0.28 28.78 15.60
C TRP A 93 0.54 27.37 15.05
N SER A 94 0.56 27.24 13.72
CA SER A 94 0.88 25.99 13.04
C SER A 94 2.29 25.47 13.33
N ASP A 95 2.46 24.16 13.30
CA ASP A 95 3.76 23.53 13.52
C ASP A 95 4.79 23.98 12.49
N LYS A 96 6.05 24.14 12.93
CA LYS A 96 7.14 24.57 12.04
C LYS A 96 7.79 23.34 11.40
N LYS A 97 7.78 23.31 10.07
CA LYS A 97 8.55 22.33 9.28
C LYS A 97 10.05 22.60 9.41
N LEU A 98 10.80 21.57 9.80
CA LEU A 98 12.26 21.60 9.93
C LEU A 98 12.95 20.90 8.76
N GLY A 99 12.33 19.85 8.24
CA GLY A 99 12.86 19.10 7.11
C GLY A 99 11.78 18.23 6.49
N THR A 100 11.92 17.95 5.21
CA THR A 100 11.08 17.02 4.46
C THR A 100 11.94 16.25 3.49
N VAL A 101 11.65 14.96 3.35
CA VAL A 101 12.25 14.10 2.34
C VAL A 101 11.14 13.27 1.70
N THR A 102 11.14 13.23 0.38
CA THR A 102 10.19 12.44 -0.40
C THR A 102 10.96 11.48 -1.32
N ARG A 103 10.38 10.30 -1.51
CA ARG A 103 10.82 9.31 -2.49
C ARG A 103 9.66 8.84 -3.33
N TYR A 104 9.90 8.83 -4.62
CA TYR A 104 8.97 8.40 -5.65
C TYR A 104 9.44 7.06 -6.21
N TYR A 105 8.52 6.11 -6.27
CA TYR A 105 8.74 4.79 -6.81
C TYR A 105 7.83 4.59 -8.01
N ARG A 106 8.37 4.16 -9.14
CA ARG A 106 7.61 3.77 -10.32
C ARG A 106 7.90 2.32 -10.65
N LEU A 107 6.91 1.47 -10.46
CA LEU A 107 6.96 0.05 -10.77
C LEU A 107 6.16 -0.24 -12.05
N ALA A 108 6.77 -0.93 -13.00
CA ALA A 108 6.10 -1.33 -14.23
C ALA A 108 6.60 -2.71 -14.69
N TYR A 109 5.70 -3.52 -15.25
CA TYR A 109 6.06 -4.76 -15.94
C TYR A 109 6.35 -4.48 -17.41
N GLN A 110 7.38 -5.13 -17.96
CA GLN A 110 7.74 -5.06 -19.37
C GLN A 110 7.37 -6.39 -20.05
N PRO A 111 6.26 -6.47 -20.80
CA PRO A 111 5.76 -7.75 -21.32
C PRO A 111 6.73 -8.44 -22.29
N LEU A 112 7.48 -7.66 -23.08
CA LEU A 112 8.42 -8.18 -24.07
C LEU A 112 9.62 -8.88 -23.42
N THR A 113 10.19 -8.27 -22.39
CA THR A 113 11.37 -8.80 -21.68
C THR A 113 10.98 -9.66 -20.48
N ARG A 114 9.69 -9.66 -20.11
CA ARG A 114 9.13 -10.28 -18.90
C ARG A 114 9.83 -9.84 -17.62
N ARG A 115 10.32 -8.60 -17.58
CA ARG A 115 11.02 -8.04 -16.43
C ARG A 115 10.20 -6.98 -15.72
N TRP A 116 10.39 -6.90 -14.42
CA TRP A 116 9.88 -5.83 -13.58
C TRP A 116 10.88 -4.70 -13.55
N ARG A 117 10.46 -3.47 -13.81
CA ARG A 117 11.32 -2.29 -13.74
C ARG A 117 10.85 -1.38 -12.62
N LEU A 118 11.75 -1.13 -11.66
CA LEU A 118 11.55 -0.16 -10.59
C LEU A 118 12.42 1.06 -10.86
N ASN A 119 11.83 2.25 -10.81
CA ASN A 119 12.57 3.51 -10.83
C ASN A 119 12.36 4.21 -9.49
N VAL A 120 13.45 4.63 -8.85
CA VAL A 120 13.45 5.32 -7.56
C VAL A 120 14.03 6.72 -7.75
N ALA A 121 13.32 7.74 -7.30
CA ALA A 121 13.74 9.13 -7.44
C ALA A 121 13.44 9.96 -6.18
N SER A 122 14.20 11.04 -6.00
CA SER A 122 13.94 12.06 -4.99
C SER A 122 12.93 13.11 -5.47
N GLU A 123 12.74 13.22 -6.78
CA GLU A 123 11.81 14.14 -7.43
C GLU A 123 10.66 13.37 -8.11
N PRO A 124 9.50 14.03 -8.37
CA PRO A 124 8.39 13.39 -9.06
C PRO A 124 8.80 12.82 -10.42
N ILE A 125 8.52 11.53 -10.62
CA ILE A 125 8.85 10.83 -11.87
C ILE A 125 7.78 11.17 -12.91
N ALA A 126 8.09 12.08 -13.83
CA ALA A 126 7.23 12.36 -14.96
C ALA A 126 7.19 11.18 -15.95
N HIS A 127 6.09 11.04 -16.68
CA HIS A 127 5.91 9.98 -17.69
C HIS A 127 6.89 10.05 -18.87
N SER A 128 7.57 11.20 -19.05
CA SER A 128 8.38 11.55 -20.20
C SER A 128 9.57 12.39 -19.74
N GLY A 129 10.66 11.77 -19.29
CA GLY A 129 11.86 12.56 -19.00
C GLY A 129 12.94 11.77 -18.29
N VAL A 130 14.19 12.08 -18.66
CA VAL A 130 15.41 11.68 -17.98
C VAL A 130 15.46 12.39 -16.63
N THR A 131 14.69 11.90 -15.66
CA THR A 131 14.86 12.28 -14.26
C THR A 131 16.08 11.56 -13.70
N SER A 132 16.78 12.15 -12.73
CA SER A 132 17.84 11.49 -11.98
C SER A 132 17.23 10.41 -11.07
N SER A 133 16.79 9.32 -11.71
CA SER A 133 16.12 8.19 -11.07
C SER A 133 16.99 6.95 -11.21
N LEU A 134 17.20 6.25 -10.11
CA LEU A 134 17.85 4.94 -10.12
C LEU A 134 16.87 3.90 -10.66
N SER A 135 17.18 3.33 -11.83
CA SER A 135 16.39 2.27 -12.43
C SER A 135 17.03 0.91 -12.17
N GLN A 136 16.24 -0.04 -11.68
CA GLN A 136 16.64 -1.43 -11.47
C GLN A 136 15.62 -2.37 -12.12
N ASN A 137 16.08 -3.52 -12.62
CA ASN A 137 15.22 -4.54 -13.20
C ASN A 137 15.26 -5.79 -12.31
N PHE A 138 14.11 -6.45 -12.18
CA PHE A 138 13.89 -7.63 -11.36
C PHE A 138 13.18 -8.72 -12.17
N GLU A 139 13.33 -9.96 -11.73
CA GLU A 139 12.67 -11.12 -12.36
C GLU A 139 11.29 -11.37 -11.76
N SER A 140 11.11 -11.06 -10.47
CA SER A 140 9.84 -11.23 -9.76
C SER A 140 9.27 -9.91 -9.22
N LEU A 141 7.93 -9.84 -9.13
CA LEU A 141 7.23 -8.72 -8.49
C LEU A 141 7.67 -8.58 -7.03
N LYS A 142 7.81 -9.71 -6.33
CA LYS A 142 8.20 -9.77 -4.92
C LYS A 142 9.55 -9.09 -4.68
N GLU A 143 10.55 -9.36 -5.50
CA GLU A 143 11.87 -8.70 -5.39
C GLU A 143 11.77 -7.18 -5.54
N ALA A 144 11.02 -6.71 -6.54
CA ALA A 144 10.84 -5.29 -6.75
C ALA A 144 10.13 -4.62 -5.55
N ILE A 145 9.12 -5.30 -4.98
CA ILE A 145 8.41 -4.85 -3.79
C ILE A 145 9.29 -4.87 -2.54
N ASP A 146 10.16 -5.87 -2.38
CA ASP A 146 11.08 -5.97 -1.24
C ASP A 146 12.05 -4.76 -1.20
N VAL A 147 12.41 -4.19 -2.34
CA VAL A 147 13.17 -2.93 -2.41
C VAL A 147 12.35 -1.73 -1.95
N ILE A 148 11.05 -1.64 -2.31
CA ILE A 148 10.17 -0.55 -1.87
C ILE A 148 9.91 -0.63 -0.36
N ARG A 149 9.76 -1.85 0.17
CA ARG A 149 9.49 -2.14 1.58
C ARG A 149 10.61 -1.70 2.52
N ARG A 150 11.86 -1.64 2.05
CA ARG A 150 13.03 -1.33 2.87
C ARG A 150 13.59 0.04 2.51
N GLN A 151 13.41 0.98 3.43
CA GLN A 151 13.79 2.37 3.25
C GLN A 151 14.81 2.73 4.33
N THR A 152 16.06 2.93 3.93
CA THR A 152 17.18 3.08 4.88
C THR A 152 17.95 4.38 4.66
N ASN A 153 18.45 4.95 5.75
CA ASN A 153 19.34 6.12 5.76
C ASN A 153 18.75 7.35 5.07
N TRP A 154 17.46 7.62 5.27
CA TRP A 154 16.85 8.83 4.72
C TRP A 154 17.19 10.01 5.61
N LYS A 155 18.01 10.93 5.12
CA LYS A 155 18.25 12.20 5.80
C LYS A 155 16.96 13.01 5.81
N VAL A 156 16.33 13.14 6.98
CA VAL A 156 15.06 13.87 7.17
C VAL A 156 15.29 15.31 7.62
N ALA A 157 16.35 15.58 8.38
CA ALA A 157 16.73 16.91 8.85
C ALA A 157 18.21 16.94 9.25
N ASP A 158 18.79 18.13 9.30
CA ASP A 158 20.10 18.37 9.91
C ASP A 158 19.95 18.51 11.43
N MET A 159 20.88 17.94 12.21
CA MET A 159 20.82 18.00 13.67
C MET A 159 20.96 19.42 14.22
N SER A 160 21.55 20.34 13.45
CA SER A 160 21.61 21.76 13.80
C SER A 160 20.24 22.44 13.88
N ASP A 161 19.24 21.91 13.16
CA ASP A 161 17.87 22.43 13.15
C ASP A 161 16.97 21.75 14.19
N ILE A 162 17.45 20.67 14.80
CA ILE A 162 16.76 19.91 15.84
C ILE A 162 17.08 20.52 17.21
N ASP A 163 16.06 20.67 18.05
CA ASP A 163 16.16 21.38 19.33
C ASP A 163 15.79 20.40 20.44
N PRO A 164 16.74 19.99 21.30
CA PRO A 164 16.52 18.93 22.29
C PRO A 164 15.49 19.30 23.36
N GLU A 165 15.19 20.58 23.57
CA GLU A 165 14.20 21.03 24.54
C GLU A 165 12.81 21.22 23.92
N ALA A 166 12.73 21.31 22.58
CA ALA A 166 11.48 21.48 21.88
C ALA A 166 10.72 20.16 21.71
N ARG A 167 9.39 20.26 21.65
CA ARG A 167 8.55 19.12 21.22
C ARG A 167 8.62 19.02 19.71
N GLN A 168 9.20 17.93 19.22
CA GLN A 168 9.36 17.67 17.80
C GLN A 168 8.90 16.25 17.49
N HIS A 169 8.39 16.06 16.29
CA HIS A 169 7.91 14.77 15.83
C HIS A 169 8.17 14.60 14.33
N VAL A 170 8.28 13.35 13.92
CA VAL A 170 8.41 12.95 12.53
C VAL A 170 7.11 12.32 12.09
N PHE A 171 6.55 12.84 11.00
CA PHE A 171 5.46 12.20 10.28
C PHE A 171 6.04 11.44 9.10
N TYR A 172 5.66 10.19 8.98
CA TYR A 172 5.91 9.37 7.82
C TYR A 172 4.60 9.02 7.15
N ARG A 173 4.56 9.05 5.83
CA ARG A 173 3.43 8.63 5.02
C ARG A 173 3.93 7.84 3.81
N PHE A 174 3.35 6.67 3.58
CA PHE A 174 3.54 5.91 2.36
C PHE A 174 2.18 5.67 1.71
N LYS A 175 2.08 5.95 0.41
CA LYS A 175 0.83 5.81 -0.32
C LYS A 175 1.03 5.39 -1.77
N LEU A 176 -0.01 4.80 -2.33
CA LEU A 176 -0.19 4.60 -3.76
C LEU A 176 -0.66 5.91 -4.39
N ASP A 177 0.09 6.43 -5.36
CA ASP A 177 -0.31 7.63 -6.09
C ASP A 177 -1.14 7.29 -7.32
N VAL A 178 -2.46 7.31 -7.12
CA VAL A 178 -3.45 7.06 -8.17
C VAL A 178 -3.60 8.23 -9.14
N SER A 179 -3.09 9.43 -8.82
CA SER A 179 -3.23 10.61 -9.68
C SER A 179 -2.46 10.48 -11.00
N GLN A 180 -1.42 9.66 -11.00
CA GLN A 180 -0.54 9.37 -12.13
C GLN A 180 -1.06 8.24 -13.03
N LEU A 181 -2.19 7.61 -12.67
CA LEU A 181 -2.81 6.55 -13.46
C LEU A 181 -3.62 7.13 -14.63
N PRO A 182 -3.82 6.39 -15.72
CA PRO A 182 -4.76 6.79 -16.77
C PRO A 182 -6.17 7.01 -16.22
N ARG A 183 -6.90 7.98 -16.79
CA ARG A 183 -8.24 8.40 -16.33
C ARG A 183 -9.21 7.24 -16.02
N PRO A 184 -9.33 6.18 -16.84
CA PRO A 184 -10.22 5.06 -16.52
C PRO A 184 -9.89 4.38 -15.19
N PHE A 185 -8.61 4.23 -14.86
CA PHE A 185 -8.16 3.63 -13.61
C PHE A 185 -8.29 4.58 -12.42
N GLN A 186 -8.22 5.90 -12.63
CA GLN A 186 -8.53 6.87 -11.57
C GLN A 186 -9.98 6.73 -11.08
N ILE A 187 -10.92 6.49 -11.99
CA ILE A 187 -12.33 6.28 -11.67
C ILE A 187 -12.52 4.96 -10.92
N ALA A 188 -11.87 3.89 -11.38
CA ALA A 188 -11.90 2.59 -10.71
C ALA A 188 -11.27 2.63 -9.31
N ALA A 189 -10.17 3.37 -9.14
CA ALA A 189 -9.50 3.54 -7.86
C ALA A 189 -10.36 4.23 -6.81
N GLY A 190 -11.30 5.10 -7.23
CA GLY A 190 -12.26 5.74 -6.32
C GLY A 190 -13.28 4.78 -5.70
N SER A 191 -13.58 3.66 -6.35
CA SER A 191 -14.58 2.68 -5.89
C SER A 191 -14.00 1.37 -5.37
N GLN A 192 -12.76 1.02 -5.75
CA GLN A 192 -12.11 -0.25 -5.40
C GLN A 192 -11.14 -0.10 -4.23
N ALA A 193 -11.27 -0.98 -3.22
CA ALA A 193 -10.38 -1.01 -2.05
C ALA A 193 -8.92 -1.34 -2.41
N ASP A 194 -8.69 -2.10 -3.49
CA ASP A 194 -7.35 -2.50 -3.94
C ASP A 194 -6.44 -1.31 -4.27
N TRP A 195 -7.01 -0.18 -4.70
CA TRP A 195 -6.24 1.04 -5.00
C TRP A 195 -6.08 1.97 -3.79
N ARG A 196 -6.70 1.64 -2.66
CA ARG A 196 -6.60 2.39 -1.41
C ARG A 196 -5.49 1.81 -0.56
N LEU A 197 -4.27 2.23 -0.85
CA LEU A 197 -3.09 1.85 -0.08
C LEU A 197 -2.43 3.12 0.45
N GLU A 198 -2.57 3.32 1.75
CA GLU A 198 -1.94 4.43 2.47
C GLU A 198 -1.67 3.99 3.91
N ILE A 199 -0.48 4.33 4.40
CA ILE A 199 -0.12 4.19 5.81
C ILE A 199 0.59 5.46 6.26
N GLY A 200 0.22 5.92 7.46
CA GLY A 200 0.86 7.03 8.13
C GLY A 200 1.35 6.61 9.50
N ARG A 201 2.53 7.08 9.92
CA ARG A 201 3.03 6.90 11.28
C ARG A 201 3.67 8.18 11.80
N GLN A 202 3.40 8.51 13.05
CA GLN A 202 4.04 9.62 13.74
C GLN A 202 4.95 9.06 14.84
N LEU A 203 6.15 9.60 14.97
CA LEU A 203 7.05 9.31 16.08
C LEU A 203 7.52 10.62 16.70
N ARG A 204 7.42 10.72 18.02
CA ARG A 204 7.97 11.84 18.76
C ARG A 204 9.47 11.67 18.91
N LEU A 205 10.23 12.74 18.68
CA LEU A 205 11.65 12.80 18.96
C LEU A 205 11.85 12.85 20.49
N SER A 206 12.58 11.87 21.02
CA SER A 206 12.99 11.81 22.43
C SER A 206 14.35 12.49 22.58
N ALA A 207 14.65 12.99 23.78
CA ALA A 207 15.92 13.65 24.06
C ALA A 207 17.13 12.73 23.81
N GLU A 208 16.97 11.42 23.97
CA GLU A 208 18.03 10.42 23.68
C GLU A 208 18.34 10.29 22.19
N MET A 209 17.34 10.48 21.31
CA MET A 209 17.54 10.46 19.86
C MET A 209 18.18 11.76 19.34
N VAL A 210 18.13 12.83 20.14
CA VAL A 210 18.61 14.17 19.76
C VAL A 210 19.98 14.50 20.38
N ARG A 211 20.29 13.98 21.57
CA ARG A 211 21.54 14.24 22.30
C ARG A 211 22.74 13.50 21.71
#